data_AF-A0A2V8QBF4-F1
#
_entry.id   AF-A0A2V8QBF4-F1
#
_cell.length_a   1.000
_cell.length_b   1.000
_cell.length_c   1.000
_cell.angle_alpha   90.00
_cell.angle_beta   90.00
_cell.angle_gamma   90.00
#
_symmetry.space_group_name_H-M   'P 1'
#
loop_
_entity.id
_entity.type
_entity.pdbx_description
1 polymer ?
#
loop_
_entity_poly.entity_id
_entity_poly.type
_entity_poly.pdbx_seq_one_letter_code
_entity_poly.pdbx_strand_id
1 'polypeptide(L)'
;DVYSLGLVLYQLLSGKHPYQLKSREPEEVAHIVLEQEPEKPSVVSSRQQAGDKTTHTNAASPNTNPRQANSQFAIRNPKSLRGDLDNIVLKALRKEPKRRYSSVLEFSEDIRKHLEGRPVTASPDTFSYRAAKFIRRNKTGAIAAAAIVITLLTATGITASRDVNV
;
A
#
# COMPACT_ATOMS: atom_id res chain seq x y z
N ASP A 1 -19.86 -8.40 0.26
CA ASP A 1 -19.61 -6.96 0.49
C ASP A 1 -18.14 -6.57 0.51
N VAL A 2 -17.37 -6.88 1.56
CA VAL A 2 -15.93 -6.51 1.67
C VAL A 2 -15.13 -6.91 0.43
N TYR A 3 -15.33 -8.12 -0.09
CA TYR A 3 -14.63 -8.61 -1.27
C TYR A 3 -14.93 -7.75 -2.51
N SER A 4 -16.22 -7.49 -2.77
CA SER A 4 -16.67 -6.67 -3.89
C SER A 4 -16.15 -5.24 -3.79
N LEU A 5 -16.16 -4.63 -2.59
CA LEU A 5 -15.55 -3.32 -2.36
C LEU A 5 -14.03 -3.34 -2.57
N GLY A 6 -13.37 -4.43 -2.21
CA GLY A 6 -11.95 -4.66 -2.51
C GLY A 6 -11.66 -4.70 -4.01
N LEU A 7 -12.53 -5.34 -4.81
CA LEU A 7 -12.41 -5.35 -6.28
C LEU A 7 -12.58 -3.95 -6.87
N VAL A 8 -13.57 -3.19 -6.37
CA VAL A 8 -13.78 -1.80 -6.80
C VAL A 8 -12.57 -0.94 -6.45
N LEU A 9 -12.06 -1.04 -5.22
CA LEU A 9 -10.85 -0.32 -4.82
C LEU A 9 -9.65 -0.72 -5.69
N TYR A 10 -9.45 -2.02 -5.96
CA TYR A 10 -8.40 -2.50 -6.86
C TYR A 10 -8.51 -1.83 -8.24
N GLN A 11 -9.71 -1.82 -8.81
CA GLN A 11 -9.99 -1.24 -10.13
C GLN A 11 -9.74 0.28 -10.14
N LEU A 12 -10.12 0.99 -9.08
CA LEU A 12 -9.86 2.43 -8.94
C LEU A 12 -8.36 2.73 -8.83
N LEU A 13 -7.60 1.92 -8.08
CA LEU A 13 -6.18 2.16 -7.92
C LEU A 13 -5.37 1.81 -9.18
N SER A 14 -5.73 0.72 -9.87
CA SER A 14 -4.93 0.16 -10.97
C SER A 14 -5.48 0.40 -12.37
N GLY A 15 -6.74 0.84 -12.50
CA GLY A 15 -7.44 0.92 -13.78
C GLY A 15 -7.76 -0.43 -14.42
N LYS A 16 -7.54 -1.56 -13.72
CA LYS A 16 -7.75 -2.92 -14.23
C LYS A 16 -8.42 -3.82 -13.19
N HIS A 17 -9.09 -4.85 -13.68
CA HIS A 17 -9.69 -5.86 -12.82
C HIS A 17 -8.59 -6.84 -12.37
N PRO A 18 -8.59 -7.31 -11.11
CA PRO A 18 -7.52 -8.18 -10.60
C PRO A 18 -7.45 -9.55 -11.29
N TYR A 19 -8.56 -10.00 -11.88
CA TYR A 19 -8.65 -11.24 -12.63
C TYR A 19 -9.03 -10.96 -14.08
N GLN A 20 -8.33 -11.60 -15.03
CA GLN A 20 -8.66 -11.54 -16.45
C GLN A 20 -9.66 -12.66 -16.75
N LEU A 21 -10.94 -12.33 -16.76
CA LEU A 21 -11.99 -13.25 -17.13
C LEU A 21 -11.94 -13.41 -18.67
N LYS A 22 -11.41 -14.56 -19.13
CA LYS A 22 -11.36 -14.90 -20.57
C LYS A 22 -12.72 -15.34 -21.10
N SER A 23 -13.60 -15.76 -20.21
CA SER A 23 -14.94 -16.27 -20.49
C SER A 23 -15.96 -15.66 -19.52
N ARG A 24 -17.22 -15.57 -19.94
CA ARG A 24 -18.36 -15.15 -19.11
C ARG A 24 -19.08 -16.34 -18.45
N GLU A 25 -18.58 -17.56 -18.67
CA GLU A 25 -19.17 -18.76 -18.12
C GLU A 25 -19.06 -18.76 -16.58
N PRO A 26 -20.18 -18.87 -15.84
CA PRO A 26 -20.21 -18.72 -14.37
C PRO A 26 -19.26 -19.66 -13.61
N GLU A 27 -19.06 -20.87 -14.12
CA GLU A 27 -18.19 -21.89 -13.50
C GLU A 27 -16.70 -21.54 -13.64
N GLU A 28 -16.31 -21.02 -14.81
CA GLU A 28 -14.92 -20.59 -15.06
C GLU A 28 -14.58 -19.32 -14.27
N VAL A 29 -15.55 -18.42 -14.13
CA VAL A 29 -15.44 -17.24 -13.26
C VAL A 29 -15.27 -17.64 -11.80
N ALA A 30 -16.03 -18.62 -11.31
CA ALA A 30 -15.91 -19.12 -9.94
C ALA A 30 -14.53 -19.75 -9.67
N HIS A 31 -14.03 -20.57 -10.60
CA HIS A 31 -12.72 -21.22 -10.49
C HIS A 31 -11.56 -20.20 -10.42
N ILE A 32 -11.53 -19.23 -11.34
CA ILE A 32 -10.49 -18.18 -11.37
C ILE A 32 -10.55 -17.31 -10.10
N VAL A 33 -11.76 -16.99 -9.64
CA VAL A 33 -11.98 -16.22 -8.40
C VAL A 33 -11.59 -17.01 -7.15
N LEU A 34 -11.57 -18.33 -7.17
CA LEU A 34 -11.18 -19.14 -6.02
C LEU A 34 -9.67 -19.43 -5.98
N GLU A 35 -9.02 -19.61 -7.12
CA GLU A 35 -7.64 -20.11 -7.16
C GLU A 35 -6.56 -19.05 -7.38
N GLN A 36 -6.85 -18.01 -8.16
CA GLN A 36 -5.81 -17.06 -8.55
C GLN A 36 -5.58 -16.03 -7.44
N GLU A 37 -4.36 -15.90 -6.91
CA GLU A 37 -4.00 -14.77 -6.05
C GLU A 37 -3.82 -13.50 -6.92
N PRO A 38 -4.46 -12.37 -6.56
CA PRO A 38 -4.37 -11.15 -7.35
C PRO A 38 -2.99 -10.51 -7.23
N GLU A 39 -2.43 -10.06 -8.37
CA GLU A 39 -1.18 -9.30 -8.41
C GLU A 39 -1.38 -7.93 -7.73
N LYS A 40 -0.35 -7.40 -7.05
CA LYS A 40 -0.41 -6.12 -6.32
C LYS A 40 -0.81 -4.95 -7.25
N PRO A 41 -1.79 -4.10 -6.86
CA PRO A 41 -2.19 -2.92 -7.63
C PRO A 41 -1.02 -2.02 -8.05
N SER A 42 -0.04 -1.83 -7.16
CA SER A 42 1.12 -0.99 -7.42
C SER A 42 2.03 -1.53 -8.54
N VAL A 43 2.14 -2.86 -8.66
CA VAL A 43 2.96 -3.52 -9.70
C VAL A 43 2.30 -3.34 -11.06
N VAL A 44 1.00 -3.63 -11.16
CA VAL A 44 0.21 -3.47 -12.39
C VAL A 44 0.25 -2.03 -12.90
N SER A 45 0.07 -1.06 -11.99
CA SER A 45 0.09 0.37 -12.31
C SER A 45 1.47 0.83 -12.78
N SER A 46 2.55 0.35 -12.14
CA SER A 46 3.92 0.70 -12.52
C SER A 46 4.33 0.14 -13.90
N ARG A 47 3.89 -1.08 -14.24
CA ARG A 47 4.14 -1.71 -15.54
C ARG A 47 3.49 -0.93 -16.69
N GLN A 48 2.29 -0.41 -16.47
CA GLN A 48 1.57 0.39 -17.47
C GLN A 48 2.26 1.73 -17.76
N GLN A 49 2.71 2.43 -16.72
CA GLN A 49 3.44 3.68 -16.91
C GLN A 49 4.79 3.51 -17.60
N ALA A 50 5.45 2.37 -17.42
CA ALA A 50 6.68 2.05 -18.15
C ALA A 50 6.42 1.87 -19.65
N GLY A 51 5.32 1.21 -20.03
CA GLY A 51 4.92 1.01 -21.43
C GLY A 51 4.47 2.28 -22.14
N ASP A 52 3.75 3.18 -21.45
CA ASP A 52 3.32 4.46 -22.01
C ASP A 52 4.52 5.42 -22.24
N LYS A 53 5.52 5.41 -21.35
CA LYS A 53 6.70 6.30 -21.47
C LYS A 53 7.57 6.02 -22.71
N THR A 54 7.64 4.77 -23.17
CA THR A 54 8.38 4.39 -24.38
C THR A 54 7.71 4.80 -25.69
N THR A 55 6.45 5.25 -25.66
CA THR A 55 5.68 5.56 -26.89
C THR A 55 5.68 7.06 -27.25
N HIS A 56 6.33 7.92 -26.45
CA HIS A 56 6.27 9.37 -26.65
C HIS A 56 7.36 9.99 -27.55
N THR A 57 8.23 9.22 -28.21
CA THR A 57 9.28 9.80 -29.07
C THR A 57 9.05 9.79 -30.57
N ASN A 58 8.04 9.13 -31.14
CA ASN A 58 7.87 9.15 -32.61
C ASN A 58 6.42 9.47 -33.05
N ALA A 59 6.28 10.70 -33.56
CA ALA A 59 5.41 11.18 -34.64
C ALA A 59 3.98 10.62 -34.81
N ALA A 60 3.02 11.53 -34.64
CA ALA A 60 1.79 11.69 -35.44
C ALA A 60 1.08 10.43 -35.97
N SER A 61 0.18 9.87 -35.16
CA SER A 61 -1.00 9.18 -35.69
C SER A 61 -2.16 9.22 -34.66
N PRO A 62 -3.33 9.80 -34.99
CA PRO A 62 -4.47 9.86 -34.09
C PRO A 62 -5.28 8.57 -34.21
N ASN A 63 -4.71 7.45 -33.74
CA ASN A 63 -5.50 6.24 -33.52
C ASN A 63 -5.81 6.14 -32.03
N THR A 64 -6.91 6.75 -31.63
CA THR A 64 -7.51 6.69 -30.28
C THR A 64 -7.85 5.25 -29.95
N ASN A 65 -6.88 4.54 -29.38
CA ASN A 65 -7.08 3.21 -28.82
C ASN A 65 -8.10 3.31 -27.67
N PRO A 66 -9.21 2.53 -27.68
CA PRO A 66 -10.19 2.49 -26.58
C PRO A 66 -9.58 2.05 -25.24
N ARG A 67 -8.35 1.55 -25.24
CA ARG A 67 -7.56 1.24 -24.02
C ARG A 67 -7.17 2.50 -23.22
N GLN A 68 -7.16 3.69 -23.82
CA GLN A 68 -6.83 4.93 -23.12
C GLN A 68 -7.99 5.46 -22.26
N ALA A 69 -9.25 5.11 -22.57
CA ALA A 69 -10.41 5.57 -21.78
C ALA A 69 -10.36 5.08 -20.32
N ASN A 70 -9.83 3.86 -20.09
CA ASN A 70 -9.71 3.28 -18.74
C ASN A 70 -8.56 3.89 -17.91
N SER A 71 -7.70 4.73 -18.51
CA SER A 71 -6.61 5.42 -17.81
C SER A 71 -7.08 6.65 -17.01
N GLN A 72 -8.32 7.11 -17.21
CA GLN A 72 -8.87 8.29 -16.53
C GLN A 72 -9.06 8.07 -15.02
N PHE A 73 -9.23 6.81 -14.58
CA PHE A 73 -9.45 6.47 -13.17
C PHE A 73 -8.20 5.96 -12.44
N ALA A 74 -7.13 5.61 -13.16
CA ALA A 74 -5.92 5.07 -12.55
C ALA A 74 -5.09 6.19 -11.88
N ILE A 75 -4.71 5.99 -10.62
CA ILE A 75 -3.92 6.99 -9.88
C ILE A 75 -2.55 7.17 -10.54
N ARG A 76 -2.27 8.39 -11.00
CA ARG A 76 -1.06 8.79 -11.76
C ARG A 76 0.27 8.57 -11.03
N ASN A 77 0.27 8.28 -9.73
CA ASN A 77 1.49 8.03 -8.98
C ASN A 77 1.53 6.62 -8.37
N PRO A 78 2.05 5.60 -9.07
CA PRO A 78 2.12 4.23 -8.55
C PRO A 78 3.02 4.11 -7.33
N LYS A 79 3.90 5.08 -7.05
CA LYS A 79 4.71 5.09 -5.83
C LYS A 79 3.88 5.36 -4.58
N SER A 80 2.79 6.14 -4.68
CA SER A 80 1.87 6.34 -3.54
C SER A 80 0.95 5.15 -3.29
N LEU A 81 0.82 4.25 -4.26
CA LEU A 81 0.05 3.00 -4.13
C LEU A 81 0.82 1.88 -3.42
N ARG A 82 2.15 1.98 -3.36
CA ARG A 82 2.99 0.94 -2.74
C ARG A 82 2.83 0.93 -1.22
N GLY A 83 2.81 -0.28 -0.67
CA GLY A 83 2.80 -0.50 0.78
C GLY A 83 1.40 -0.76 1.29
N ASP A 84 0.87 0.15 2.12
CA ASP A 84 -0.37 -0.09 2.86
C ASP A 84 -1.59 -0.30 1.97
N LEU A 85 -1.72 0.41 0.84
CA LEU A 85 -2.86 0.22 -0.07
C LEU A 85 -2.84 -1.15 -0.75
N ASP A 86 -1.67 -1.63 -1.17
CA ASP A 86 -1.53 -3.01 -1.65
C ASP A 86 -1.99 -3.99 -0.56
N ASN A 87 -1.54 -3.79 0.68
CA ASN A 87 -1.88 -4.68 1.79
C ASN A 87 -3.38 -4.67 2.10
N ILE A 88 -4.01 -3.49 2.14
CA ILE A 88 -5.45 -3.34 2.38
C ILE A 88 -6.27 -4.04 1.29
N VAL A 89 -5.93 -3.81 0.03
CA VAL A 89 -6.61 -4.44 -1.11
C VAL A 89 -6.42 -5.96 -1.09
N LEU A 90 -5.19 -6.44 -0.91
CA LEU A 90 -4.91 -7.87 -0.85
C LEU A 90 -5.58 -8.56 0.35
N LYS A 91 -5.67 -7.90 1.51
CA LYS A 91 -6.42 -8.41 2.67
C LYS A 91 -7.92 -8.49 2.36
N ALA A 92 -8.51 -7.47 1.71
CA ALA A 92 -9.91 -7.50 1.31
C ALA A 92 -10.23 -8.58 0.25
N LEU A 93 -9.25 -8.93 -0.59
CA LEU A 93 -9.36 -9.94 -1.65
C LEU A 93 -8.92 -11.36 -1.23
N ARG A 94 -8.62 -11.61 0.04
CA ARG A 94 -8.32 -12.99 0.52
C ARG A 94 -9.49 -13.93 0.23
N LYS A 95 -9.19 -15.12 -0.25
CA LYS A 95 -10.20 -16.14 -0.58
C LYS A 95 -10.97 -16.58 0.67
N GLU A 96 -10.22 -16.95 1.69
CA GLU A 96 -10.73 -17.35 3.00
C GLU A 96 -11.41 -16.15 3.71
N PRO A 97 -12.75 -16.19 3.96
CA PRO A 97 -13.47 -15.10 4.61
C PRO A 97 -12.88 -14.73 5.98
N LYS A 98 -12.41 -15.72 6.74
CA LYS A 98 -11.81 -15.52 8.07
C LYS A 98 -10.49 -14.73 8.05
N ARG A 99 -9.84 -14.63 6.89
CA ARG A 99 -8.58 -13.88 6.70
C ARG A 99 -8.79 -12.52 6.05
N ARG A 100 -10.03 -12.22 5.63
CA ARG A 100 -10.45 -10.89 5.18
C ARG A 100 -10.77 -10.01 6.39
N TYR A 101 -11.14 -8.76 6.12
CA TYR A 101 -11.80 -7.92 7.11
C TYR A 101 -13.11 -8.57 7.55
N SER A 102 -13.33 -8.56 8.87
CA SER A 102 -14.55 -9.08 9.50
C SER A 102 -15.79 -8.28 9.13
N SER A 103 -15.60 -7.00 8.78
CA SER A 103 -16.67 -6.08 8.43
C SER A 103 -16.19 -5.00 7.46
N VAL A 104 -17.15 -4.33 6.80
CA VAL A 104 -16.88 -3.13 5.99
C VAL A 104 -16.34 -1.99 6.85
N LEU A 105 -16.77 -1.90 8.12
CA LEU A 105 -16.24 -0.93 9.06
C LEU A 105 -14.72 -1.12 9.25
N GLU A 106 -14.26 -2.34 9.54
CA GLU A 106 -12.83 -2.63 9.71
C GLU A 106 -12.02 -2.30 8.45
N PHE A 107 -12.59 -2.57 7.26
CA PHE A 107 -12.00 -2.20 5.98
C PHE A 107 -11.88 -0.67 5.82
N SER A 108 -12.95 0.08 6.12
CA SER A 108 -12.96 1.54 6.04
C SER A 108 -12.03 2.20 7.05
N GLU A 109 -11.88 1.64 8.24
CA GLU A 109 -10.93 2.12 9.25
C GLU A 109 -9.49 2.01 8.77
N ASP A 110 -9.13 0.92 8.09
CA ASP A 110 -7.79 0.77 7.52
C ASP A 110 -7.53 1.75 6.37
N ILE A 111 -8.54 2.04 5.54
CA ILE A 111 -8.46 3.11 4.54
C ILE A 111 -8.23 4.47 5.23
N ARG A 112 -8.99 4.78 6.28
CA ARG A 112 -8.83 6.04 7.02
C ARG A 112 -7.45 6.14 7.68
N LYS A 113 -6.98 5.08 8.34
CA LYS A 113 -5.62 5.00 8.89
C LYS A 113 -4.57 5.25 7.81
N HIS A 114 -4.73 4.68 6.62
CA HIS A 114 -3.82 4.92 5.52
C HIS A 114 -3.78 6.40 5.14
N LEU A 115 -4.95 7.03 4.94
CA LEU A 115 -5.08 8.45 4.61
C LEU A 115 -4.51 9.37 5.70
N GLU A 116 -4.67 9.01 6.98
CA GLU A 116 -4.11 9.71 8.14
C GLU A 116 -2.61 9.40 8.38
N GLY A 117 -2.00 8.53 7.57
CA GLY A 117 -0.60 8.11 7.76
C GLY A 117 -0.37 7.27 9.02
N ARG A 118 -1.39 6.62 9.56
CA ARG A 118 -1.36 5.72 10.73
C ARG A 118 -1.09 4.27 10.32
N PRO A 119 -0.51 3.42 11.20
CA PRO A 119 -0.33 2.00 10.93
C PRO A 119 -1.66 1.33 10.61
N VAL A 120 -1.72 0.57 9.51
CA VAL A 120 -2.93 -0.17 9.08
C VAL A 120 -2.88 -1.60 9.60
N THR A 121 -4.03 -2.20 9.90
CA THR A 121 -4.12 -3.60 10.36
C THR A 121 -3.76 -4.59 9.24
N ALA A 122 -3.83 -4.16 7.98
CA ALA A 122 -3.46 -4.98 6.83
C ALA A 122 -1.95 -5.25 6.69
N SER A 123 -1.10 -4.44 7.31
CA SER A 123 0.36 -4.53 7.17
C SER A 123 0.92 -5.63 8.07
N PRO A 124 2.07 -6.25 7.72
CA PRO A 124 2.78 -7.14 8.63
C PRO A 124 3.03 -6.43 9.97
N ASP A 125 2.78 -7.11 11.09
CA ASP A 125 2.84 -6.51 12.42
C ASP A 125 4.29 -6.34 12.90
N THR A 126 5.02 -5.44 12.23
CA THR A 126 6.42 -5.16 12.55
C THR A 126 6.51 -3.92 13.42
N PHE A 127 7.14 -4.06 14.59
CA PHE A 127 7.32 -2.96 15.54
C PHE A 127 8.05 -1.75 14.93
N SER A 128 9.04 -2.00 14.06
CA SER A 128 9.77 -0.95 13.35
C SER A 128 8.88 -0.11 12.44
N TYR A 129 7.91 -0.71 11.75
CA TYR A 129 6.94 0.00 10.90
C TYR A 129 6.06 0.95 11.73
N ARG A 130 5.57 0.47 12.88
CA ARG A 130 4.73 1.26 13.79
C ARG A 130 5.53 2.42 14.40
N ALA A 131 6.76 2.16 14.84
CA ALA A 131 7.67 3.17 15.38
C ALA A 131 8.02 4.23 14.33
N ALA A 132 8.35 3.84 13.09
CA ALA A 132 8.66 4.77 12.00
C ALA A 132 7.47 5.70 11.69
N LYS A 133 6.24 5.17 11.62
CA LYS A 133 5.03 6.00 11.45
C LYS A 133 4.77 6.92 12.64
N PHE A 134 5.01 6.44 13.86
CA PHE A 134 4.87 7.27 15.07
C PHE A 134 5.86 8.43 15.07
N ILE A 135 7.15 8.18 14.81
CA ILE A 135 8.19 9.20 14.75
C ILE A 135 7.89 10.22 13.64
N ARG A 136 7.48 9.76 12.45
CA ARG A 136 7.14 10.65 11.33
C ARG A 136 5.99 11.60 11.67
N ARG A 137 5.04 11.15 12.50
CA ARG A 137 3.89 11.95 12.94
C ARG A 137 4.24 12.87 14.12
N ASN A 138 5.07 12.40 15.06
CA ASN A 138 5.42 13.12 16.29
C ASN A 138 6.87 13.62 16.26
N LYS A 139 7.25 14.36 15.22
CA LYS A 139 8.65 14.79 15.00
C LYS A 139 9.21 15.55 16.20
N THR A 140 8.46 16.51 16.74
CA THR A 140 8.88 17.35 17.87
C THR A 140 9.10 16.53 19.14
N GLY A 141 8.14 15.66 19.50
CA GLY A 141 8.27 14.77 20.64
C GLY A 141 9.41 13.76 20.49
N ALA A 142 9.60 13.21 19.29
CA ALA A 142 10.71 12.31 19.00
C ALA A 142 12.07 13.00 19.12
N ILE A 143 12.21 14.23 18.64
CA ILE A 143 13.44 15.03 18.78
C ILE A 143 13.71 15.33 20.26
N ALA A 144 12.69 15.76 21.02
CA ALA A 144 12.85 16.04 22.45
C ALA A 144 13.28 14.78 23.24
N ALA A 145 12.65 13.63 22.97
CA ALA A 145 13.03 12.37 23.59
C ALA A 145 14.47 11.95 23.22
N ALA A 146 14.86 12.10 21.95
CA ALA A 146 16.23 11.82 21.52
C ALA A 146 17.25 12.74 22.21
N ALA A 147 16.94 14.04 22.35
CA ALA A 147 17.79 14.98 23.06
C ALA A 147 18.00 14.59 24.53
N ILE A 148 16.93 14.15 25.21
CA ILE A 148 17.01 13.65 26.60
C ILE A 148 17.92 12.42 26.68
N VAL A 149 17.74 11.44 25.78
CA VAL A 149 18.57 10.22 25.74
C VAL A 149 20.04 10.55 25.48
N ILE A 150 20.33 11.43 24.52
CA ILE A 150 21.70 11.88 24.23
C ILE A 150 22.31 12.56 25.47
N THR A 151 21.54 13.43 26.13
CA THR A 151 21.98 14.12 27.35
C THR A 151 22.32 13.11 28.46
N LEU A 152 21.48 12.09 28.67
CA LEU A 152 21.73 11.04 29.66
C LEU A 152 22.97 10.21 29.34
N LEU A 153 23.16 9.82 28.07
CA LEU A 153 24.32 9.02 27.63
C LEU A 153 25.64 9.80 27.75
N THR A 154 25.63 11.08 27.42
CA THR A 154 26.81 11.94 27.61
C THR A 154 27.14 12.12 29.09
N ALA A 155 26.14 12.31 29.95
CA ALA A 155 26.33 12.45 31.39
C ALA A 155 26.94 11.19 32.03
N THR A 156 26.43 10.00 31.69
CA THR A 156 26.97 8.74 32.22
C THR A 156 28.36 8.41 31.66
N GLY A 157 28.61 8.72 30.39
CA GLY A 157 29.93 8.57 29.76
C GLY A 157 31.01 9.45 30.41
N ILE A 158 30.67 10.70 30.76
CA ILE A 158 31.59 11.61 31.45
C ILE A 158 31.92 11.08 32.85
N THR A 159 30.94 10.58 33.59
CA THR A 159 31.18 10.01 34.94
C THR A 159 32.06 8.77 34.87
N ALA A 160 31.78 7.82 33.97
CA ALA A 160 32.60 6.62 33.81
C ALA A 160 34.05 6.95 33.37
N SER A 161 34.24 7.98 32.54
CA SER A 161 35.58 8.42 32.13
C SER A 161 36.39 9.08 33.25
N ARG A 162 35.71 9.63 34.27
CA ARG A 162 36.36 10.23 35.46
C ARG A 162 36.86 9.16 36.43
N ASP A 163 36.11 8.08 36.61
CA ASP A 163 36.48 6.99 37.53
C ASP A 163 37.63 6.11 36.99
N VAL A 164 37.90 6.13 35.68
CA VAL A 164 39.00 5.36 35.05
C VAL A 164 40.34 6.10 35.09
N ASN A 165 40.33 7.42 35.38
CA ASN A 165 41.53 8.27 35.32
C ASN A 165 41.99 8.77 36.71
N VAL A 166 41.56 8.09 37.78
CA VAL A 166 42.00 8.24 39.18
C VAL A 166 42.65 6.95 39.62
#